data_AF-A0A2V5ZF94-F1
#
_entry.id   AF-A0A2V5ZF94-F1
#
_cell.length_a   1.000
_cell.length_b   1.000
_cell.length_c   1.000
_cell.angle_alpha   90.00
_cell.angle_beta   90.00
_cell.angle_gamma   90.00
#
_symmetry.space_group_name_H-M   'P 1'
#
loop_
_entity.id
_entity.type
_entity.pdbx_description
1 polymer ?
#
loop_
_entity_poly.entity_id
_entity_poly.type
_entity_poly.pdbx_seq_one_letter_code
_entity_poly.pdbx_strand_id
1 'polypeptide(L)'
;MNRKYLSRLAALLLPAFALAEQPNEASLVEQAIKEYVRSQAHVKVHIEHLRIVGNFARATAVPTNADRDPVMVFMKKVRRQWIGVSFGTAFLPADCQKLGLPKEICP
;
A
#
# COMPACT_ATOMS: atom_id res chain seq x y z
N MET A 1 -22.31 -53.90 -41.15
CA MET A 1 -22.23 -53.26 -39.82
C MET A 1 -21.27 -52.09 -39.90
N ASN A 2 -21.80 -50.86 -39.84
CA ASN A 2 -21.09 -49.58 -39.94
C ASN A 2 -20.39 -49.24 -38.63
N ARG A 3 -19.08 -48.92 -38.65
CA ARG A 3 -18.47 -48.08 -37.60
C ARG A 3 -17.49 -47.10 -38.24
N LYS A 4 -17.99 -45.87 -38.42
CA LYS A 4 -17.23 -44.68 -38.82
C LYS A 4 -16.34 -44.26 -37.65
N TYR A 5 -15.04 -44.14 -37.88
CA TYR A 5 -14.09 -43.59 -36.92
C TYR A 5 -14.22 -42.06 -36.93
N LEU A 6 -14.83 -41.51 -35.87
CA LEU A 6 -14.86 -40.08 -35.62
C LEU A 6 -13.59 -39.69 -34.87
N SER A 7 -12.60 -39.16 -35.59
CA SER A 7 -11.42 -38.50 -35.02
C SER A 7 -11.88 -37.28 -34.22
N ARG A 8 -11.82 -37.36 -32.89
CA ARG A 8 -12.05 -36.22 -32.00
C ARG A 8 -10.82 -35.33 -32.01
N LEU A 9 -10.92 -34.19 -32.71
CA LEU A 9 -10.03 -33.04 -32.58
C LEU A 9 -10.07 -32.55 -31.12
N ALA A 10 -9.03 -32.87 -30.36
CA ALA A 10 -8.79 -32.30 -29.04
C ALA A 10 -8.31 -30.86 -29.23
N ALA A 11 -9.23 -29.91 -29.17
CA ALA A 11 -8.90 -28.49 -29.08
C ALA A 11 -8.22 -28.23 -27.73
N LEU A 12 -6.92 -27.95 -27.76
CA LEU A 12 -6.14 -27.44 -26.63
C LEU A 12 -6.74 -26.09 -26.19
N LEU A 13 -7.50 -26.11 -25.11
CA LEU A 13 -7.85 -24.93 -24.32
C LEU A 13 -6.56 -24.41 -23.67
N LEU A 14 -5.91 -23.42 -24.30
CA LEU A 14 -4.92 -22.60 -23.61
C LEU A 14 -5.62 -21.86 -22.47
N PRO A 15 -5.20 -22.00 -21.20
CA PRO A 15 -5.74 -21.17 -20.14
C PRO A 15 -5.29 -19.74 -20.44
N ALA A 16 -6.26 -18.84 -20.61
CA ALA A 16 -6.00 -17.42 -20.63
C ALA A 16 -5.36 -17.06 -19.27
N PHE A 17 -4.04 -16.90 -19.25
CA PHE A 17 -3.34 -16.32 -18.13
C PHE A 17 -3.87 -14.89 -17.98
N ALA A 18 -4.83 -14.72 -17.07
CA ALA A 18 -5.24 -13.42 -16.59
C ALA A 18 -3.98 -12.75 -16.02
N LEU A 19 -3.45 -11.76 -16.73
CA LEU A 19 -2.48 -10.81 -16.21
C LEU A 19 -3.17 -10.09 -15.05
N ALA A 20 -2.97 -10.59 -13.83
CA ALA A 20 -3.32 -9.86 -12.63
C ALA A 20 -2.54 -8.54 -12.68
N GLU A 21 -3.24 -7.43 -12.85
CA GLU A 21 -2.68 -6.08 -12.74
C GLU A 21 -1.94 -6.00 -11.41
N GLN A 22 -0.61 -5.91 -11.46
CA GLN A 22 0.16 -5.73 -10.25
C GLN A 22 -0.21 -4.35 -9.70
N PRO A 23 -0.61 -4.25 -8.42
CA PRO A 23 -0.92 -2.96 -7.82
C PRO A 23 0.29 -2.04 -7.97
N ASN A 24 0.04 -0.81 -8.43
CA ASN A 24 1.11 0.18 -8.50
C ASN A 24 1.64 0.48 -7.08
N GLU A 25 2.89 0.96 -7.00
CA GLU A 25 3.58 1.17 -5.72
C GLU A 25 2.80 2.07 -4.75
N ALA A 26 2.08 3.08 -5.26
CA ALA A 26 1.27 3.96 -4.44
C ALA A 26 0.13 3.19 -3.74
N SER A 27 -0.59 2.33 -4.46
CA SER A 27 -1.64 1.48 -3.89
C SER A 27 -1.10 0.55 -2.79
N LEU A 28 0.11 0.01 -2.96
CA LEU A 28 0.76 -0.83 -1.94
C LEU A 28 1.09 -0.02 -0.68
N VAL A 29 1.59 1.21 -0.84
CA VAL A 29 1.89 2.10 0.30
C VAL A 29 0.61 2.51 1.01
N GLU A 30 -0.44 2.89 0.28
CA GLU A 30 -1.73 3.26 0.88
C GLU A 30 -2.32 2.12 1.71
N GLN A 31 -2.28 0.89 1.17
CA GLN A 31 -2.76 -0.28 1.90
C GLN A 31 -1.95 -0.49 3.19
N ALA A 32 -0.62 -0.43 3.10
CA ALA A 32 0.25 -0.57 4.28
C ALA A 32 0.00 0.52 5.33
N ILE A 33 -0.27 1.76 4.92
CA ILE A 33 -0.62 2.85 5.84
C ILE A 33 -1.95 2.57 6.53
N LYS A 34 -2.99 2.16 5.77
CA LYS A 34 -4.30 1.82 6.33
C LYS A 34 -4.18 0.69 7.37
N GLU A 35 -3.41 -0.35 7.05
CA GLU A 35 -3.15 -1.46 7.95
C GLU A 35 -2.39 -1.03 9.20
N TYR A 36 -1.32 -0.24 9.03
CA TYR A 36 -0.53 0.29 10.14
C TYR A 36 -1.38 1.14 11.09
N VAL A 37 -2.08 2.16 10.59
CA VAL A 37 -2.94 3.03 11.41
C VAL A 37 -4.04 2.21 12.10
N ARG A 38 -4.66 1.26 11.39
CA ARG A 38 -5.67 0.38 11.97
C ARG A 38 -5.10 -0.46 13.12
N SER A 39 -3.90 -1.02 12.97
CA SER A 39 -3.27 -1.83 14.02
C SER A 39 -2.94 -1.04 15.29
N GLN A 40 -2.64 0.25 15.15
CA GLN A 40 -2.21 1.09 16.27
C GLN A 40 -3.39 1.83 16.94
N ALA A 41 -4.30 2.39 16.14
CA ALA A 41 -5.36 3.28 16.61
C ALA A 41 -6.78 2.67 16.51
N HIS A 42 -6.93 1.52 15.84
CA HIS A 42 -8.23 0.87 15.59
C HIS A 42 -9.22 1.75 14.81
N VAL A 43 -8.69 2.61 13.92
CA VAL A 43 -9.48 3.56 13.10
C VAL A 43 -9.37 3.21 11.62
N LYS A 44 -10.46 3.40 10.89
CA LYS A 44 -10.46 3.40 9.42
C LYS A 44 -10.10 4.80 8.92
N VAL A 45 -9.25 4.86 7.90
CA VAL A 45 -8.76 6.12 7.35
C VAL A 45 -8.81 6.15 5.83
N HIS A 46 -8.97 7.34 5.28
CA HIS A 46 -8.62 7.68 3.90
C HIS A 46 -7.21 8.27 3.86
N ILE A 47 -6.52 8.09 2.74
CA ILE A 47 -5.13 8.56 2.58
C ILE A 47 -5.14 9.76 1.65
N GLU A 48 -4.52 10.83 2.10
CA GLU A 48 -4.34 12.07 1.35
C GLU A 48 -2.86 12.48 1.34
N HIS A 49 -2.49 13.31 0.36
CA HIS A 49 -1.13 13.87 0.25
C HIS A 49 0.00 12.84 0.32
N LEU A 50 -0.19 11.66 -0.28
CA LEU A 50 0.82 10.62 -0.33
C LEU A 50 2.04 11.10 -1.12
N ARG A 51 3.20 11.07 -0.47
CA ARG A 51 4.50 11.36 -1.07
C ARG A 51 5.43 10.18 -0.83
N ILE A 52 6.05 9.66 -1.88
CA ILE A 52 7.04 8.59 -1.82
C ILE A 52 8.38 9.15 -2.31
N VAL A 53 9.45 8.93 -1.54
CA VAL A 53 10.82 9.34 -1.89
C VAL A 53 11.74 8.17 -1.56
N GLY A 54 12.21 7.48 -2.60
CA GLY A 54 13.05 6.28 -2.46
C GLY A 54 12.36 5.21 -1.61
N ASN A 55 12.97 4.88 -0.46
CA ASN A 55 12.46 3.89 0.48
C ASN A 55 11.62 4.49 1.63
N PHE A 56 11.14 5.73 1.49
CA PHE A 56 10.35 6.40 2.51
C PHE A 56 9.06 6.96 1.91
N ALA A 57 8.02 7.03 2.73
CA ALA A 57 6.78 7.68 2.36
C ALA A 57 6.20 8.49 3.52
N ARG A 58 5.50 9.58 3.18
CA ARG A 58 4.62 10.33 4.08
C ARG A 58 3.24 10.38 3.47
N ALA A 59 2.21 10.25 4.30
CA ALA A 59 0.86 10.64 3.91
C ALA A 59 0.13 11.30 5.08
N THR A 60 -1.01 11.90 4.77
CA THR A 60 -2.01 12.29 5.76
C THR A 60 -3.07 11.20 5.82
N ALA A 61 -3.29 10.60 6.99
CA ALA A 61 -4.36 9.66 7.23
C ALA A 61 -5.53 10.39 7.88
N VAL A 62 -6.64 10.49 7.16
CA VAL A 62 -7.87 11.18 7.58
C VAL A 62 -8.85 10.13 8.10
N PRO A 63 -9.24 10.16 9.39
CA PRO A 63 -10.27 9.28 9.94
C PRO A 63 -11.57 9.36 9.16
N THR A 64 -12.24 8.23 8.94
CA THR A 64 -13.58 8.21 8.34
C THR A 64 -14.66 8.74 9.28
N ASN A 65 -14.36 8.82 10.58
CA ASN A 65 -15.27 9.31 11.60
C ASN A 65 -14.84 10.73 11.99
N ALA A 66 -15.78 11.68 12.02
CA ALA A 66 -15.50 13.10 12.18
C ALA A 66 -14.94 13.52 13.55
N ASP A 67 -14.99 12.64 14.56
CA ASP A 67 -14.56 12.94 15.94
C ASP A 67 -13.05 12.82 16.17
N ARG A 68 -12.26 12.62 15.11
CA ARG A 68 -10.81 12.40 15.21
C ARG A 68 -10.04 13.24 14.21
N ASP A 69 -8.94 13.79 14.67
CA ASP A 69 -8.06 14.61 13.85
C ASP A 69 -7.30 13.78 12.80
N PRO A 70 -7.03 14.34 11.61
CA PRO A 70 -6.06 13.80 10.67
C PRO A 70 -4.67 13.69 11.28
N VAL A 71 -3.92 12.66 10.88
CA VAL A 71 -2.55 12.44 11.34
C VAL A 71 -1.59 12.30 10.17
N MET A 72 -0.37 12.80 10.35
CA MET A 72 0.74 12.45 9.46
C MET A 72 1.22 11.04 9.78
N VAL A 73 1.48 10.25 8.73
CA VAL A 73 2.02 8.89 8.85
C VAL A 73 3.29 8.78 8.04
N PHE A 74 4.34 8.19 8.64
CA PHE A 74 5.61 7.91 7.99
C PHE A 74 5.81 6.41 7.82
N MET A 75 6.22 6.02 6.63
CA MET A 75 6.52 4.63 6.26
C MET A 75 7.95 4.50 5.75
N LYS A 76 8.53 3.30 5.91
CA LYS A 76 9.82 2.91 5.35
C LYS A 76 9.70 1.58 4.62
N LYS A 77 10.35 1.46 3.47
CA LYS A 77 10.45 0.21 2.70
C LYS A 77 11.65 -0.59 3.19
N VAL A 78 11.41 -1.78 3.73
CA VAL A 78 12.43 -2.74 4.18
C VAL A 78 12.16 -4.09 3.53
N ARG A 79 13.14 -4.64 2.81
CA ARG A 79 13.01 -5.94 2.10
C ARG A 79 11.74 -6.02 1.23
N ARG A 80 11.44 -4.95 0.49
CA ARG A 80 10.24 -4.76 -0.37
C ARG A 80 8.90 -4.62 0.35
N GLN A 81 8.89 -4.57 1.68
CA GLN A 81 7.68 -4.36 2.48
C GLN A 81 7.67 -2.96 3.08
N TRP A 82 6.50 -2.31 3.08
CA TRP A 82 6.32 -1.02 3.75
C TRP A 82 5.95 -1.25 5.21
N ILE A 83 6.77 -0.69 6.10
CA ILE A 83 6.58 -0.75 7.55
C ILE A 83 6.31 0.65 8.09
N GLY A 84 5.45 0.74 9.11
CA GLY A 84 5.20 2.00 9.82
C GLY A 84 6.40 2.42 10.64
N VAL A 85 6.79 3.69 10.52
CA VAL A 85 7.85 4.32 11.32
C VAL A 85 7.25 5.05 12.51
N SER A 86 6.31 5.96 12.25
CA SER A 86 5.59 6.73 13.26
C SER A 86 4.35 7.37 12.65
N PHE A 87 3.38 7.76 13.47
CA PHE A 87 2.30 8.66 13.09
C PHE A 87 1.92 9.60 14.24
N GLY A 88 1.34 10.74 13.90
CA GLY A 88 0.96 11.77 14.87
C GLY A 88 0.47 13.05 14.19
N THR A 89 -0.02 13.99 15.01
CA THR A 89 -0.58 15.27 14.53
C THR A 89 0.50 16.32 14.27
N ALA A 90 1.66 16.20 14.91
CA ALA A 90 2.77 17.14 14.76
C ALA A 90 4.12 16.43 14.88
N PHE A 91 5.09 16.88 14.09
CA PHE A 91 6.49 16.43 14.15
C PHE A 91 7.39 17.65 14.00
N LEU A 92 8.36 17.79 14.90
CA LEU A 92 9.41 18.78 14.76
C LEU A 92 10.55 18.21 13.92
N PRO A 93 11.40 19.06 13.29
CA PRO A 93 12.55 18.60 12.53
C PRO A 93 13.48 17.66 13.32
N ALA A 94 13.62 17.89 14.64
CA ALA A 94 14.39 17.05 15.53
C ALA A 94 13.80 15.63 15.70
N ASP A 95 12.47 15.49 15.68
CA ASP A 95 11.80 14.18 15.73
C ASP A 95 12.07 13.41 14.44
N CYS A 96 11.99 14.10 13.31
CA CYS A 96 12.23 13.50 12.00
C CYS A 96 13.68 13.05 11.80
N GLN A 97 14.63 13.81 12.34
CA GLN A 97 16.03 13.40 12.37
C GLN A 97 16.24 12.15 13.25
N LYS A 98 15.63 12.09 14.44
CA LYS A 98 15.70 10.91 15.32
C LYS A 98 15.09 9.65 14.67
N LEU A 99 14.03 9.83 13.89
CA LEU A 99 13.39 8.75 13.12
C LEU A 99 14.17 8.36 11.85
N GLY A 100 15.25 9.07 11.52
CA GLY A 100 16.06 8.82 10.32
C GLY A 100 15.30 9.10 9.03
N LEU A 101 14.36 10.05 9.05
CA LEU A 101 13.58 10.44 7.88
C LEU A 101 14.35 11.47 7.04
N PRO A 102 14.32 11.36 5.70
CA PRO A 102 14.91 12.37 4.83
C PRO A 102 14.09 13.67 4.85
N LYS A 103 14.74 14.81 4.64
CA LYS A 103 14.11 16.15 4.71
C LYS A 103 12.97 16.33 3.71
N GLU A 104 13.04 15.63 2.58
CA GLU A 104 11.99 15.63 1.56
C GLU A 104 10.71 14.97 2.06
N ILE A 105 10.80 14.05 3.03
CA ILE A 105 9.65 13.37 3.63
C ILE A 105 9.17 14.14 4.85
N CYS A 106 10.09 14.59 5.71
CA CYS A 106 9.78 15.43 6.85
C CYS A 106 10.76 16.61 6.93
N PRO A 107 10.32 17.82 6.54
CA PRO A 107 11.16 19.02 6.54
C PRO A 107 11.47 19.53 7.95
#